data_AF-A0A369R2Z0-F1
#
_entry.id   AF-A0A369R2Z0-F1
#
_cell.length_a   1.000
_cell.length_b   1.000
_cell.length_c   1.000
_cell.angle_alpha   90.00
_cell.angle_beta   90.00
_cell.angle_gamma   90.00
#
_symmetry.space_group_name_H-M   'P 1'
#
loop_
_entity.id
_entity.type
_entity.pdbx_description
1 polymer ?
#
loop_
_entity_poly.entity_id
_entity_poly.type
_entity_poly.pdbx_seq_one_letter_code
_entity_poly.pdbx_strand_id
1 'polypeptide(L)'
;MKRSRILLPALLILGFSFTLQSCVVSRPLRPGPGFLWVSPYKTPRGVHIPGYWKYTGPPQHNRAWVPGHFNASGKWVSGHWRKLRAPKKGAVWVPGSRTPEGRWHEGRWRYP
;
A
#
# COMPACT_ATOMS: atom_id res chain seq x y z
N MET A 1 14.79 29.43 -50.60
CA MET A 1 13.76 28.89 -49.69
C MET A 1 14.09 27.45 -49.30
N LYS A 2 14.79 27.20 -48.18
CA LYS A 2 15.21 25.84 -47.74
C LYS A 2 15.16 25.64 -46.20
N ARG A 3 14.40 26.46 -45.45
CA ARG A 3 14.38 26.42 -43.98
C ARG A 3 13.21 25.63 -43.36
N SER A 4 12.16 25.29 -44.11
CA SER A 4 10.96 24.64 -43.55
C SER A 4 11.02 23.11 -43.42
N ARG A 5 12.03 22.43 -44.00
CA ARG A 5 12.05 20.95 -44.06
C ARG A 5 12.59 20.27 -42.79
N ILE A 6 13.24 21.02 -41.89
CA ILE A 6 13.85 20.48 -40.65
C ILE A 6 12.96 20.74 -39.42
N LEU A 7 12.09 21.75 -39.48
CA LEU A 7 11.22 22.14 -38.35
C LEU A 7 10.11 21.12 -38.08
N LEU A 8 9.56 20.49 -39.11
CA LEU A 8 8.51 19.47 -38.97
C LEU A 8 8.96 18.19 -38.23
N PRO A 9 10.09 17.54 -38.58
CA PRO A 9 10.54 16.35 -37.85
C PRO A 9 11.00 16.68 -36.43
N ALA A 10 11.58 17.86 -36.20
CA ALA A 10 11.96 18.31 -34.85
C ALA A 10 10.73 18.52 -33.93
N LEU A 11 9.64 19.08 -34.46
CA LEU A 11 8.38 19.24 -33.71
C LEU A 11 7.71 17.89 -33.40
N LEU A 12 7.79 16.92 -34.32
CA LEU A 12 7.26 15.57 -34.12
C LEU A 12 8.03 14.79 -33.05
N ILE A 13 9.36 14.93 -33.00
CA ILE A 13 10.21 14.30 -31.96
C ILE A 13 9.95 14.94 -30.58
N LEU A 14 9.77 16.27 -30.52
CA LEU A 14 9.36 16.95 -29.29
C LEU A 14 7.94 16.56 -28.84
N GLY A 15 7.00 16.40 -29.78
CA GLY A 15 5.63 15.95 -29.49
C GLY A 15 5.55 14.51 -28.99
N PHE A 16 6.39 13.61 -29.54
CA PHE A 16 6.44 12.21 -29.10
C PHE A 16 7.13 12.04 -27.74
N SER A 17 7.98 12.99 -27.34
CA SER A 17 8.64 13.00 -26.03
C SER A 17 7.69 13.42 -24.89
N PHE A 18 6.58 14.10 -25.18
CA PHE A 18 5.62 14.57 -24.18
C PHE A 18 4.58 13.52 -23.74
N THR A 19 4.43 12.39 -24.45
CA THR A 19 3.47 11.34 -24.08
C THR A 19 4.02 10.33 -23.08
N LEU A 20 5.32 10.38 -22.78
CA LEU A 20 5.97 9.55 -21.75
C LEU A 20 5.83 10.12 -20.33
N GLN A 21 4.89 11.03 -20.09
CA GLN A 21 4.53 11.48 -18.75
C GLN A 21 3.81 10.36 -17.99
N SER A 22 4.63 9.41 -17.53
CA SER A 22 4.59 8.82 -16.21
C SER A 22 3.21 8.43 -15.71
N CYS A 23 2.89 7.14 -15.85
CA CYS A 23 2.00 6.42 -14.94
C CYS A 23 2.61 6.38 -13.53
N VAL A 24 2.85 7.53 -12.90
CA VAL A 24 3.16 7.62 -11.47
C VAL A 24 1.82 7.42 -10.78
N VAL A 25 1.57 6.18 -10.36
CA VAL A 25 0.47 5.89 -9.42
C VAL A 25 0.75 6.71 -8.16
N SER A 26 0.04 7.82 -8.02
CA SER A 26 0.08 8.66 -6.83
C SER A 26 -0.32 7.81 -5.62
N ARG A 27 0.60 7.63 -4.68
CA ARG A 27 0.35 6.87 -3.46
C ARG A 27 -0.48 7.77 -2.52
N PRO A 28 -1.41 7.21 -1.75
CA PRO A 28 -2.10 7.94 -0.69
C PRO A 28 -1.09 8.58 0.27
N LEU A 29 -1.47 9.66 0.97
CA LEU A 29 -0.62 10.31 1.96
C LEU A 29 -0.09 9.28 2.98
N ARG A 30 1.20 9.38 3.31
CA ARG A 30 1.83 8.50 4.30
C ARG A 30 1.20 8.75 5.68
N PRO A 31 0.68 7.73 6.39
CA PRO A 31 0.00 7.94 7.67
C PRO A 31 0.89 8.48 8.79
N GLY A 32 2.21 8.30 8.69
CA GLY A 32 3.17 8.76 9.68
C GLY A 32 4.55 8.10 9.55
N PRO A 33 5.42 8.24 10.55
CA PRO A 33 6.68 7.51 10.63
C PRO A 33 6.46 6.00 10.83
N GLY A 34 7.39 5.18 10.35
CA GLY A 34 7.31 3.72 10.46
C GLY A 34 6.31 3.06 9.49
N PHE A 35 5.88 3.77 8.45
CA PHE A 35 5.02 3.24 7.40
C PHE A 35 5.78 2.96 6.11
N LEU A 36 5.67 1.72 5.65
CA LEU A 36 6.18 1.24 4.38
C LEU A 36 5.02 1.12 3.37
N TRP A 37 5.19 1.68 2.17
CA TRP A 37 4.26 1.41 1.07
C TRP A 37 4.51 0.03 0.51
N VAL A 38 3.47 -0.79 0.44
CA VAL A 38 3.48 -2.07 -0.26
C VAL A 38 2.82 -1.84 -1.62
N SER A 39 3.57 -2.06 -2.70
CA SER A 39 3.07 -1.95 -4.06
C SER A 39 1.93 -2.96 -4.32
N PRO A 40 0.99 -2.65 -5.22
CA PRO A 40 -0.05 -3.59 -5.62
C PRO A 40 0.56 -4.92 -6.11
N TYR A 41 -0.06 -6.04 -5.77
CA TYR A 41 0.40 -7.36 -6.19
C TYR A 41 -0.76 -8.36 -6.27
N LYS A 42 -0.53 -9.53 -6.86
CA LYS A 42 -1.50 -10.63 -6.86
C LYS A 42 -1.06 -11.71 -5.87
N THR A 43 -1.99 -12.23 -5.06
CA THR A 43 -1.71 -13.40 -4.22
C THR A 43 -1.51 -14.66 -5.08
N PRO A 44 -0.96 -15.76 -4.54
CA PRO A 44 -0.85 -17.02 -5.27
C PRO A 44 -2.18 -17.56 -5.83
N ARG A 45 -3.32 -17.18 -5.23
CA ARG A 45 -4.67 -17.52 -5.71
C ARG A 45 -5.26 -16.48 -6.68
N GLY A 46 -4.45 -15.53 -7.17
CA GLY A 46 -4.85 -14.54 -8.17
C GLY A 46 -5.60 -13.32 -7.61
N VAL A 47 -5.76 -13.19 -6.29
CA VAL A 47 -6.47 -12.04 -5.70
C VAL A 47 -5.62 -10.80 -5.84
N HIS A 48 -6.17 -9.77 -6.50
CA HIS A 48 -5.50 -8.48 -6.63
C HIS A 48 -5.55 -7.71 -5.31
N ILE A 49 -4.38 -7.43 -4.75
CA ILE A 49 -4.20 -6.61 -3.57
C ILE A 49 -3.79 -5.22 -4.05
N PRO A 50 -4.64 -4.19 -3.86
CA PRO A 50 -4.26 -2.79 -4.07
C PRO A 50 -3.05 -2.42 -3.22
N GLY A 51 -2.32 -1.38 -3.61
CA GLY A 51 -1.22 -0.87 -2.80
C GLY A 51 -1.73 -0.38 -1.44
N TYR A 52 -0.95 -0.61 -0.39
CA TYR A 52 -1.34 -0.25 0.97
C TYR A 52 -0.16 0.14 1.86
N TRP A 53 -0.46 0.89 2.90
CA TRP A 53 0.50 1.21 3.95
C TRP A 53 0.59 0.07 4.96
N LYS A 54 1.81 -0.41 5.21
CA LYS A 54 2.17 -1.37 6.27
C LYS A 54 2.97 -0.64 7.33
N TYR A 55 2.53 -0.71 8.58
CA TYR A 55 3.31 -0.22 9.71
C TYR A 55 4.36 -1.25 10.11
N THR A 56 5.61 -0.84 10.24
CA THR A 56 6.76 -1.67 10.61
C THR A 56 7.33 -1.34 11.98
N GLY A 57 6.79 -0.31 12.65
CA GLY A 57 7.17 0.03 14.01
C GLY A 57 6.59 -0.92 15.06
N PRO A 58 7.00 -0.78 16.34
CA PRO A 58 6.45 -1.55 17.43
C PRO A 58 4.96 -1.24 17.61
N PRO A 59 4.14 -2.24 18.04
CA PRO A 59 2.74 -2.01 18.41
C PRO A 59 2.68 -0.90 19.47
N GLN A 60 1.67 -0.05 19.37
CA GLN A 60 1.49 1.03 20.33
C GLN A 60 0.63 0.54 21.49
N HIS A 61 0.80 1.16 22.66
CA HIS A 61 0.28 0.67 23.94
C HIS A 61 -1.22 0.31 23.94
N ASN A 62 -2.02 0.95 23.10
CA ASN A 62 -3.47 0.76 22.99
C ASN A 62 -3.98 0.65 21.55
N ARG A 63 -3.10 0.46 20.56
CA ARG A 63 -3.50 0.36 19.16
C ARG A 63 -2.50 -0.40 18.30
N ALA A 64 -3.04 -1.09 17.30
CA ALA A 64 -2.24 -1.69 16.25
C ALA A 64 -2.73 -1.20 14.89
N TRP A 65 -1.80 -1.11 13.95
CA TRP A 65 -2.13 -0.82 12.57
C TRP A 65 -2.70 -2.06 11.92
N VAL A 66 -3.87 -1.92 11.31
CA VAL A 66 -4.46 -2.90 10.40
C VAL A 66 -4.13 -2.43 8.99
N PRO A 67 -3.31 -3.17 8.22
CA PRO A 67 -3.07 -2.85 6.81
C PRO A 67 -4.34 -2.89 5.97
N GLY A 68 -4.27 -2.33 4.76
CA GLY A 68 -5.37 -2.41 3.81
C GLY A 68 -5.75 -3.87 3.54
N HIS A 69 -7.06 -4.17 3.56
CA HIS A 69 -7.56 -5.54 3.44
C HIS A 69 -8.99 -5.61 2.90
N PHE A 70 -9.39 -6.78 2.44
CA PHE A 70 -10.79 -7.06 2.10
C PHE A 70 -11.57 -7.47 3.34
N ASN A 71 -12.72 -6.85 3.57
CA ASN A 71 -13.66 -7.25 4.61
C ASN A 71 -14.44 -8.52 4.21
N ALA A 72 -15.34 -8.99 5.08
CA ALA A 72 -16.16 -10.18 4.82
C ALA A 72 -17.04 -10.07 3.56
N SER A 73 -17.44 -8.84 3.18
CA SER A 73 -18.24 -8.58 1.97
C SER A 73 -17.38 -8.39 0.71
N GLY A 74 -16.06 -8.62 0.77
CA GLY A 74 -15.15 -8.45 -0.36
C GLY A 74 -14.83 -6.99 -0.72
N LYS A 75 -15.18 -6.02 0.12
CA LYS A 75 -14.85 -4.60 -0.08
C LYS A 75 -13.47 -4.30 0.49
N TRP A 76 -12.68 -3.52 -0.26
CA TRP A 76 -11.40 -3.01 0.23
C TRP A 76 -11.60 -1.97 1.34
N VAL A 77 -10.90 -2.18 2.45
CA VAL A 77 -10.83 -1.30 3.61
C VAL A 77 -9.42 -0.75 3.68
N SER A 78 -9.30 0.57 3.65
CA SER A 78 -8.02 1.26 3.82
C SER A 78 -7.40 0.94 5.18
N GLY A 79 -6.07 0.93 5.23
CA GLY A 79 -5.36 0.68 6.48
C GLY A 79 -5.72 1.73 7.53
N HIS A 80 -5.86 1.30 8.77
CA HIS A 80 -6.29 2.15 9.87
C HIS A 80 -5.74 1.66 11.21
N TRP A 81 -5.70 2.55 12.19
CA TRP A 81 -5.41 2.19 13.57
C TRP A 81 -6.64 1.55 14.21
N ARG A 82 -6.50 0.32 14.72
CA ARG A 82 -7.51 -0.32 15.55
C ARG A 82 -7.14 -0.15 17.02
N LYS A 83 -8.13 0.23 17.84
CA LYS A 83 -7.99 0.27 19.30
C LYS A 83 -7.83 -1.15 19.85
N LEU A 84 -6.90 -1.31 20.78
CA LEU A 84 -6.62 -2.55 21.49
C LEU A 84 -6.68 -2.29 22.99
N ARG A 85 -7.00 -3.35 23.75
CA ARG A 85 -6.75 -3.34 25.19
C ARG A 85 -5.23 -3.32 25.42
N ALA A 86 -4.82 -2.59 26.46
CA ALA A 86 -3.44 -2.56 26.88
C ALA A 86 -2.96 -3.98 27.23
N PRO A 87 -1.74 -4.38 26.82
CA PRO A 87 -1.20 -5.68 27.15
C PRO A 87 -0.94 -5.82 28.65
N LYS A 88 -1.11 -7.04 29.17
CA LYS A 88 -0.58 -7.42 30.49
C LYS A 88 0.96 -7.48 30.42
N LYS A 89 1.63 -7.32 31.57
CA LYS A 89 3.10 -7.49 31.67
C LYS A 89 3.49 -8.86 31.11
N GLY A 90 4.48 -8.87 30.21
CA GLY A 90 4.97 -10.09 29.55
C GLY A 90 4.22 -10.52 28.29
N ALA A 91 3.18 -9.80 27.84
CA ALA A 91 2.51 -10.13 26.59
C ALA A 91 3.39 -9.84 25.36
N VAL A 92 3.30 -10.71 24.36
CA VAL A 92 4.03 -10.59 23.09
C VAL A 92 3.05 -10.31 21.95
N TRP A 93 3.35 -9.32 21.12
CA TRP A 93 2.53 -9.04 19.95
C TRP A 93 2.78 -10.07 18.86
N VAL A 94 1.72 -10.72 18.39
CA VAL A 94 1.72 -11.55 17.20
C VAL A 94 1.20 -10.70 16.05
N PRO A 95 2.04 -10.40 15.03
CA PRO A 95 1.60 -9.64 13.85
C PRO A 95 0.43 -10.31 13.15
N GLY A 96 -0.46 -9.50 12.60
CA GLY A 96 -1.49 -10.00 11.69
C GLY A 96 -0.88 -10.52 10.40
N SER A 97 -1.63 -11.40 9.72
CA SER A 97 -1.19 -12.03 8.47
C SER A 97 -2.31 -12.01 7.44
N ARG A 98 -1.93 -12.02 6.16
CA ARG A 98 -2.89 -12.12 5.05
C ARG A 98 -3.00 -13.57 4.60
N THR A 99 -4.22 -14.04 4.35
CA THR A 99 -4.46 -15.37 3.76
C THR A 99 -4.14 -15.38 2.27
N PRO A 100 -3.97 -16.57 1.66
CA PRO A 100 -3.83 -16.69 0.20
C PRO A 100 -5.03 -16.10 -0.59
N GLU A 101 -6.22 -16.06 0.02
CA GLU A 101 -7.44 -15.46 -0.53
C GLU A 101 -7.51 -13.94 -0.32
N GLY A 102 -6.47 -13.33 0.25
CA GLY A 102 -6.39 -11.88 0.44
C GLY A 102 -7.09 -11.34 1.68
N ARG A 103 -7.69 -12.20 2.52
CA ARG A 103 -8.32 -11.80 3.79
C ARG A 103 -7.24 -11.48 4.83
N TRP A 104 -7.51 -10.51 5.71
CA TRP A 104 -6.58 -10.15 6.78
C TRP A 104 -6.98 -10.77 8.10
N HIS A 105 -6.07 -11.55 8.69
CA HIS A 105 -6.13 -11.96 10.08
C HIS A 105 -5.47 -10.90 10.94
N GLU A 106 -6.25 -10.39 11.88
CA GLU A 106 -5.80 -9.37 12.79
C GLU A 106 -4.69 -9.87 13.72
N GLY A 107 -3.68 -9.01 13.94
CA GLY A 107 -2.69 -9.27 14.97
C GLY A 107 -3.32 -9.23 16.36
N ARG A 108 -2.69 -9.93 17.30
CA ARG A 108 -3.18 -10.07 18.68
C ARG A 108 -2.04 -10.15 19.68
N TRP A 109 -2.34 -9.80 20.93
CA TRP A 109 -1.45 -10.10 22.06
C TRP A 109 -1.53 -11.59 22.39
N ARG A 110 -0.36 -12.23 22.51
CA ARG A 110 -0.19 -13.57 23.12
C ARG A 110 0.26 -13.38 24.56
N TYR A 111 -0.45 -14.00 25.48
CA TYR A 111 -0.13 -13.99 26.90
C TYR A 111 0.69 -15.24 27.26
N PRO A 112 1.56 -15.14 28.28
CA PRO A 112 2.20 -16.31 28.86
C PRO A 112 1.19 -17.25 29.54
#